data_AF-A0A367QXE5-F1
#
_entry.id   AF-A0A367QXE5-F1
#
_cell.length_a   1.000
_cell.length_b   1.000
_cell.length_c   1.000
_cell.angle_alpha   90.00
_cell.angle_beta   90.00
_cell.angle_gamma   90.00
#
_symmetry.space_group_name_H-M   'P 1'
#
loop_
_entity.id
_entity.type
_entity.pdbx_description
1 polymer ?
#
loop_
_entity_poly.entity_id
_entity_poly.type
_entity_poly.pdbx_seq_one_letter_code
_entity_poly.pdbx_strand_id
1 'polypeptide(L)'
;MAVVRSLVSLVCPAIAKIIISTYLKNRSLEKVVEENILDKLKNFISNPSNQEKTQRSIERIAKQIVEKMQPIFDLEAASISQDSRTAVQLEIAETLRRAEVTSELLMSLSLDVKSLTVNLRNAYPEACKHLNRNETALYERMLEEVSRGIIEVAPQLKDFTLAATTESLQRLEKIIEYSQTSQEQSQREKLSLIKNIEMSSSANYRSPI
;
A
#
# COMPACT_ATOMS: atom_id res chain seq x y z
N MET A 1 4.08 15.73 13.18
CA MET A 1 2.71 16.04 12.71
C MET A 1 1.99 14.71 12.55
N ALA A 2 0.86 14.52 13.25
CA ALA A 2 0.10 13.26 13.18
C ALA A 2 -0.31 13.01 11.73
N VAL A 3 0.16 11.91 11.16
CA VAL A 3 -0.17 11.46 9.81
C VAL A 3 -1.68 11.44 9.71
N VAL A 4 -2.24 12.26 8.83
CA VAL A 4 -3.65 12.20 8.48
C VAL A 4 -3.86 10.81 7.91
N ARG A 5 -4.35 9.87 8.73
CA ARG A 5 -4.54 8.50 8.29
C ARG A 5 -5.64 8.54 7.24
N SER A 6 -5.25 8.34 5.98
CA SER A 6 -6.13 8.48 4.83
C SER A 6 -7.21 7.41 4.82
N LEU A 7 -8.35 7.72 4.20
CA LEU A 7 -9.45 6.76 4.02
C LEU A 7 -9.05 5.52 3.22
N VAL A 8 -7.96 5.60 2.45
CA VAL A 8 -7.32 4.45 1.78
C VAL A 8 -6.99 3.33 2.76
N SER A 9 -6.53 3.67 3.97
CA SER A 9 -6.19 2.69 5.02
C SER A 9 -7.37 1.84 5.49
N LEU A 10 -8.60 2.24 5.17
CA LEU A 10 -9.82 1.54 5.51
C LEU A 10 -10.34 0.64 4.39
N VAL A 11 -9.82 0.79 3.16
CA VAL A 11 -10.27 0.01 2.00
C VAL A 11 -9.90 -1.46 2.15
N CYS A 12 -8.66 -1.78 2.50
CA CYS A 12 -8.22 -3.17 2.67
C CYS A 12 -9.00 -3.91 3.78
N PRO A 13 -9.17 -3.34 4.99
CA PRO A 13 -10.05 -3.93 6.01
C PRO A 13 -11.50 -4.10 5.56
N ALA A 14 -12.07 -3.14 4.82
CA ALA A 14 -13.44 -3.24 4.31
C ALA A 14 -13.59 -4.35 3.26
N ILE A 15 -12.62 -4.50 2.35
CA ILE A 15 -12.59 -5.59 1.37
C ILE A 15 -12.49 -6.94 2.10
N ALA A 16 -11.56 -7.06 3.06
CA ALA A 16 -11.41 -8.28 3.86
C ALA A 16 -12.74 -8.68 4.54
N LYS A 17 -13.41 -7.71 5.18
CA LYS A 17 -14.72 -7.93 5.81
C LYS A 17 -15.75 -8.46 4.80
N ILE A 18 -15.88 -7.83 3.63
CA ILE A 18 -16.88 -8.24 2.64
C ILE A 18 -16.55 -9.61 2.04
N ILE A 19 -15.28 -9.92 1.77
CA ILE A 19 -14.87 -11.28 1.36
C ILE A 19 -15.34 -12.29 2.41
N ILE A 20 -15.14 -12.00 3.69
CA ILE A 20 -15.56 -12.90 4.75
C ILE A 20 -17.09 -13.05 4.76
N SER A 21 -17.85 -11.96 4.82
CA SER A 21 -19.32 -12.01 4.89
C SER A 21 -19.97 -12.60 3.64
N THR A 22 -19.41 -12.39 2.44
CA THR A 22 -19.99 -12.88 1.19
C THR A 22 -19.78 -14.39 1.03
N TYR A 23 -18.63 -14.90 1.48
CA TYR A 23 -18.23 -16.27 1.13
C TYR A 23 -18.19 -17.25 2.32
N LEU A 24 -18.01 -16.78 3.56
CA LEU A 24 -18.14 -17.62 4.76
C LEU A 24 -19.60 -17.69 5.20
N LYS A 25 -20.41 -18.47 4.48
CA LYS A 25 -21.78 -18.83 4.91
C LYS A 25 -21.85 -19.63 6.23
N ASN A 26 -20.71 -20.00 6.81
CA ASN A 26 -20.62 -20.80 8.03
C ASN A 26 -20.57 -19.87 9.26
N ARG A 27 -21.75 -19.65 9.89
CA ARG A 27 -21.97 -18.69 10.99
C ARG A 27 -20.94 -18.73 12.14
N SER A 28 -20.30 -19.88 12.36
CA SER A 28 -19.31 -20.06 13.44
C SER A 28 -17.95 -19.46 13.11
N LEU A 29 -17.50 -19.57 11.85
CA LEU A 29 -16.25 -18.97 11.38
C LEU A 29 -16.41 -17.49 11.09
N GLU A 30 -17.60 -17.11 10.61
CA GLU A 30 -18.00 -15.72 10.42
C GLU A 30 -17.78 -14.95 11.72
N LYS A 31 -18.38 -15.35 12.85
CA LYS A 31 -18.27 -14.65 14.14
C LYS A 31 -16.84 -14.46 14.67
N VAL A 32 -16.00 -15.50 14.63
CA VAL A 32 -14.64 -15.46 15.20
C VAL A 32 -13.71 -14.54 14.40
N VAL A 33 -13.86 -14.53 13.07
CA VAL A 33 -13.05 -13.69 12.18
C VAL A 33 -13.62 -12.26 12.14
N GLU A 34 -14.95 -12.12 12.20
CA GLU A 34 -15.61 -10.81 12.30
C GLU A 34 -15.23 -10.09 13.59
N GLU A 35 -15.18 -10.74 14.76
CA GLU A 35 -14.79 -10.09 16.03
C GLU A 35 -13.38 -9.50 15.97
N ASN A 36 -12.37 -10.25 15.49
CA ASN A 36 -10.99 -9.75 15.40
C ASN A 36 -10.80 -8.63 14.37
N ILE A 37 -11.55 -8.65 13.26
CA ILE A 37 -11.48 -7.63 12.20
C ILE A 37 -12.31 -6.39 12.60
N LEU A 38 -13.49 -6.60 13.18
CA LEU A 38 -14.37 -5.55 13.70
C LEU A 38 -13.78 -4.85 14.92
N ASP A 39 -13.00 -5.52 15.76
CA ASP A 39 -12.37 -4.89 16.92
C ASP A 39 -11.26 -3.90 16.51
N LYS A 40 -10.46 -4.23 15.48
CA LYS A 40 -9.51 -3.25 14.91
C LYS A 40 -10.20 -2.14 14.10
N LEU A 41 -11.32 -2.43 13.42
CA LEU A 41 -12.18 -1.41 12.81
C LEU A 41 -12.82 -0.48 13.87
N LYS A 42 -13.38 -1.03 14.95
CA LYS A 42 -14.00 -0.29 16.07
C LYS A 42 -12.99 0.60 16.80
N ASN A 43 -11.78 0.07 17.06
CA ASN A 43 -10.69 0.84 17.67
C ASN A 43 -10.24 2.02 16.80
N PHE A 44 -10.54 2.00 15.50
CA PHE A 44 -10.25 3.09 14.58
C PHE A 44 -11.43 4.05 14.33
N ILE A 45 -12.67 3.57 14.52
CA ILE A 45 -13.95 4.29 14.29
C ILE A 45 -14.40 5.09 15.53
N SER A 46 -13.56 5.24 16.55
CA SER A 46 -13.90 6.05 17.74
C SER A 46 -13.78 7.56 17.47
N ASN A 47 -14.60 8.16 16.57
CA ASN A 47 -14.83 9.61 16.55
C ASN A 47 -16.18 10.02 15.87
N PRO A 48 -17.24 10.30 16.63
CA PRO A 48 -18.62 10.33 16.12
C PRO A 48 -19.01 11.70 15.54
N SER A 49 -19.35 11.76 14.23
CA SER A 49 -20.45 12.60 13.66
C SER A 49 -20.35 12.74 12.12
N ASN A 50 -19.14 12.69 11.53
CA ASN A 50 -18.94 12.68 10.06
C ASN A 50 -18.60 11.30 9.45
N GLN A 51 -18.61 10.26 10.29
CA GLN A 51 -18.05 8.94 9.95
C GLN A 51 -19.02 8.00 9.24
N GLU A 52 -20.34 8.03 9.49
CA GLU A 52 -21.26 7.07 8.88
C GLU A 52 -21.31 7.16 7.35
N LYS A 53 -21.40 8.38 6.80
CA LYS A 53 -21.45 8.57 5.33
C LYS A 53 -20.15 8.12 4.67
N THR A 54 -19.02 8.42 5.31
CA THR A 54 -17.69 8.01 4.85
C THR A 54 -17.51 6.50 4.92
N GLN A 55 -17.93 5.89 6.03
CA GLN A 55 -17.91 4.44 6.22
C GLN A 55 -18.77 3.73 5.17
N ARG A 56 -20.03 4.16 4.97
CA ARG A 56 -20.92 3.60 3.93
C ARG A 56 -20.31 3.73 2.54
N SER A 57 -19.57 4.80 2.27
CA SER A 57 -18.91 5.01 0.97
C SER A 57 -17.75 4.04 0.78
N ILE A 58 -16.93 3.83 1.81
CA ILE A 58 -15.83 2.85 1.81
C ILE A 58 -16.39 1.42 1.66
N GLU A 59 -17.43 1.08 2.42
CA GLU A 59 -18.09 -0.23 2.33
C GLU A 59 -18.68 -0.45 0.94
N ARG A 60 -19.33 0.56 0.34
CA ARG A 60 -19.83 0.48 -1.04
C ARG A 60 -18.71 0.22 -2.05
N ILE A 61 -17.59 0.93 -1.92
CA ILE A 61 -16.42 0.76 -2.80
C ILE A 61 -15.82 -0.63 -2.65
N ALA A 62 -15.60 -1.08 -1.42
CA ALA A 62 -15.11 -2.42 -1.13
C ALA A 62 -16.04 -3.50 -1.70
N LYS A 63 -17.36 -3.27 -1.60
CA LYS A 63 -18.36 -4.18 -2.18
C LYS A 63 -18.23 -4.27 -3.70
N GLN A 64 -18.07 -3.14 -4.37
CA GLN A 64 -17.87 -3.10 -5.83
C GLN A 64 -16.62 -3.88 -6.26
N ILE A 65 -15.53 -3.79 -5.48
CA ILE A 65 -14.31 -4.56 -5.75
C ILE A 65 -14.58 -6.06 -5.62
N VAL A 66 -15.21 -6.49 -4.52
CA VAL A 66 -15.54 -7.92 -4.31
C VAL A 66 -16.53 -8.44 -5.35
N GLU A 67 -17.53 -7.66 -5.74
CA GLU A 67 -18.48 -8.00 -6.80
C GLU A 67 -17.78 -8.18 -8.16
N LYS A 68 -16.77 -7.35 -8.49
CA LYS A 68 -15.96 -7.51 -9.70
C LYS A 68 -15.06 -8.75 -9.66
N MET A 69 -14.62 -9.16 -8.48
CA MET A 69 -13.78 -10.35 -8.30
C MET A 69 -14.58 -11.65 -8.42
N GLN A 70 -15.89 -11.60 -8.13
CA GLN A 70 -16.72 -12.78 -8.03
C GLN A 70 -16.76 -13.66 -9.30
N PRO A 71 -16.91 -13.11 -10.53
CA PRO A 71 -16.87 -13.92 -11.75
C PRO A 71 -15.54 -14.64 -11.97
N ILE A 72 -14.43 -14.01 -11.59
CA ILE A 72 -13.07 -14.59 -11.70
C ILE A 72 -12.95 -15.75 -10.71
N PHE A 73 -13.42 -15.53 -9.49
CA PHE A 73 -13.47 -16.57 -8.47
C PHE A 73 -14.35 -17.74 -8.90
N ASP A 74 -15.56 -17.50 -9.40
CA ASP A 74 -16.48 -18.56 -9.81
C ASP A 74 -15.92 -19.41 -10.96
N LEU A 75 -15.18 -18.78 -11.90
CA LEU A 75 -14.57 -19.46 -13.04
C LEU A 75 -13.29 -20.23 -12.66
N GLU A 76 -12.36 -19.59 -11.95
CA GLU A 76 -11.07 -20.19 -11.61
C GLU A 76 -11.16 -21.17 -10.42
N ALA A 77 -12.07 -20.91 -9.49
CA ALA A 77 -12.32 -21.80 -8.37
C ALA A 77 -13.21 -22.99 -8.73
N ALA A 78 -13.81 -23.04 -9.92
CA ALA A 78 -14.73 -24.10 -10.34
C ALA A 78 -14.16 -25.52 -10.12
N SER A 79 -12.84 -25.68 -10.29
CA SER A 79 -12.11 -26.94 -10.13
C SER A 79 -11.65 -27.25 -8.70
N ILE A 80 -11.91 -26.34 -7.75
CA ILE A 80 -11.39 -26.37 -6.37
C ILE A 80 -12.55 -26.62 -5.40
N SER A 81 -12.29 -27.40 -4.35
CA SER A 81 -13.27 -27.73 -3.30
C SER A 81 -13.77 -26.49 -2.55
N GLN A 82 -14.95 -26.56 -1.96
CA GLN A 82 -15.48 -25.42 -1.19
C GLN A 82 -14.59 -25.06 0.02
N ASP A 83 -14.01 -26.05 0.69
CA ASP A 83 -13.13 -25.80 1.84
C ASP A 83 -11.83 -25.12 1.41
N SER A 84 -11.26 -25.55 0.30
CA SER A 84 -10.10 -24.93 -0.34
C SER A 84 -10.38 -23.49 -0.77
N ARG A 85 -11.57 -23.22 -1.33
CA ARG A 85 -12.03 -21.86 -1.68
C ARG A 85 -12.08 -20.95 -0.46
N THR A 86 -12.64 -21.46 0.63
CA THR A 86 -12.72 -20.74 1.90
C THR A 86 -11.33 -20.48 2.49
N ALA A 87 -10.42 -21.44 2.43
CA ALA A 87 -9.04 -21.26 2.88
C ALA A 87 -8.35 -20.12 2.12
N VAL A 88 -8.43 -20.11 0.78
CA VAL A 88 -7.85 -19.04 -0.06
C VAL A 88 -8.42 -17.67 0.31
N GLN A 89 -9.74 -17.57 0.53
CA GLN A 89 -10.38 -16.31 0.91
C GLN A 89 -9.94 -15.79 2.28
N LEU A 90 -9.73 -16.69 3.25
CA LEU A 90 -9.19 -16.34 4.56
C LEU A 90 -7.77 -15.79 4.45
N GLU A 91 -6.91 -16.44 3.65
CA GLU A 91 -5.53 -15.97 3.44
C GLU A 91 -5.50 -14.60 2.74
N ILE A 92 -6.40 -14.34 1.79
CA ILE A 92 -6.53 -13.00 1.15
C ILE A 92 -6.97 -11.96 2.18
N ALA A 93 -8.03 -12.25 2.95
CA ALA A 93 -8.54 -11.33 3.96
C ALA A 93 -7.47 -10.98 5.01
N GLU A 94 -6.69 -11.98 5.43
CA GLU A 94 -5.59 -11.81 6.37
C GLU A 94 -4.43 -11.01 5.77
N THR A 95 -4.12 -11.22 4.49
CA THR A 95 -3.12 -10.43 3.75
C THR A 95 -3.50 -8.96 3.70
N LEU A 96 -4.75 -8.66 3.32
CA LEU A 96 -5.26 -7.29 3.27
C LEU A 96 -5.30 -6.62 4.65
N ARG A 97 -5.57 -7.40 5.70
CA ARG A 97 -5.52 -6.92 7.08
C ARG A 97 -4.10 -6.54 7.51
N ARG A 98 -3.08 -7.25 7.02
CA ARG A 98 -1.67 -7.04 7.41
C ARG A 98 -0.96 -5.95 6.61
N ALA A 99 -1.38 -5.69 5.37
CA ALA A 99 -0.63 -4.85 4.44
C ALA A 99 -0.68 -3.33 4.69
N GLU A 100 -1.55 -2.84 5.59
CA GLU A 100 -1.68 -1.42 5.96
C GLU A 100 -1.53 -0.45 4.77
N VAL A 101 -2.39 -0.57 3.76
CA VAL A 101 -2.29 0.23 2.53
C VAL A 101 -2.72 1.69 2.77
N THR A 102 -1.82 2.65 2.60
CA THR A 102 -2.11 4.10 2.75
C THR A 102 -2.01 4.86 1.42
N SER A 103 -2.54 6.09 1.36
CA SER A 103 -2.34 6.98 0.20
C SER A 103 -0.87 7.18 -0.14
N GLU A 104 -0.01 7.38 0.87
CA GLU A 104 1.42 7.59 0.70
C GLU A 104 2.09 6.35 0.13
N LEU A 105 1.70 5.16 0.60
CA LEU A 105 2.17 3.90 0.04
C LEU A 105 1.77 3.79 -1.43
N LEU A 106 0.48 3.99 -1.75
CA LEU A 106 0.00 3.92 -3.13
C LEU A 106 0.72 4.90 -4.06
N MET A 107 1.02 6.11 -3.57
CA MET A 107 1.81 7.08 -4.31
C MET A 107 3.28 6.67 -4.46
N SER A 108 3.90 6.08 -3.43
CA SER A 108 5.28 5.57 -3.49
C SER A 108 5.43 4.44 -4.51
N LEU A 109 4.36 3.66 -4.71
CA LEU A 109 4.26 2.60 -5.70
C LEU A 109 3.75 3.11 -7.07
N SER A 110 3.64 4.42 -7.25
CA SER A 110 3.18 5.05 -8.51
C SER A 110 1.83 4.53 -9.01
N LEU A 111 0.95 4.11 -8.09
CA LEU A 111 -0.34 3.48 -8.43
C LEU A 111 -0.21 2.30 -9.40
N ASP A 112 0.90 1.56 -9.32
CA ASP A 112 1.14 0.37 -10.14
C ASP A 112 0.59 -0.90 -9.47
N VAL A 113 -0.20 -1.66 -10.24
CA VAL A 113 -0.87 -2.88 -9.77
C VAL A 113 0.15 -3.92 -9.33
N LYS A 114 1.21 -4.14 -10.12
CA LYS A 114 2.21 -5.17 -9.82
C LYS A 114 2.97 -4.84 -8.54
N SER A 115 3.35 -3.58 -8.38
CA SER A 115 4.05 -3.07 -7.21
C SER A 115 3.20 -3.21 -5.95
N LEU A 116 1.90 -2.92 -6.02
CA LEU A 116 0.97 -3.16 -4.91
C LEU A 116 0.82 -4.65 -4.61
N THR A 117 0.65 -5.51 -5.61
CA THR A 117 0.54 -6.96 -5.39
C THR A 117 1.78 -7.54 -4.71
N VAL A 118 2.98 -7.10 -5.11
CA VAL A 118 4.24 -7.49 -4.45
C VAL A 118 4.26 -7.01 -3.00
N ASN A 119 3.84 -5.76 -2.74
CA ASN A 119 3.75 -5.23 -1.38
C ASN A 119 2.77 -6.04 -0.51
N LEU A 120 1.58 -6.36 -1.03
CA LEU A 120 0.60 -7.20 -0.33
C LEU A 120 1.18 -8.58 -0.01
N ARG A 121 1.86 -9.22 -0.97
CA ARG A 121 2.51 -10.53 -0.76
C ARG A 121 3.58 -10.46 0.34
N ASN A 122 4.38 -9.40 0.35
CA ASN A 122 5.42 -9.20 1.36
C ASN A 122 4.85 -8.91 2.76
N ALA A 123 3.62 -8.40 2.85
CA ALA A 123 2.95 -8.18 4.14
C ALA A 123 2.55 -9.49 4.83
N TYR A 124 2.37 -10.57 4.07
CA TYR A 124 2.10 -11.89 4.62
C TYR A 124 2.74 -13.02 3.79
N PRO A 125 4.05 -13.26 3.95
CA PRO A 125 4.78 -14.25 3.15
C PRO A 125 4.32 -15.70 3.37
N GLU A 126 3.73 -15.99 4.53
CA GLU A 126 3.28 -17.33 4.91
C GLU A 126 1.88 -17.67 4.37
N ALA A 127 1.19 -16.75 3.68
CA ALA A 127 -0.18 -16.95 3.18
C ALA A 127 -0.36 -18.21 2.34
N CYS A 128 0.66 -18.56 1.53
CA CYS A 128 0.61 -19.71 0.64
C CYS A 128 1.19 -20.99 1.25
N LYS A 129 1.66 -20.98 2.50
CA LYS A 129 2.40 -22.10 3.10
C LYS A 129 1.58 -23.40 3.16
N HIS A 130 0.29 -23.27 3.40
CA HIS A 130 -0.64 -24.39 3.54
C HIS A 130 -1.49 -24.61 2.29
N LEU A 131 -1.28 -23.81 1.25
CA LEU A 131 -2.03 -23.89 0.00
C LEU A 131 -1.35 -24.84 -0.98
N ASN A 132 -2.14 -25.66 -1.66
CA ASN A 132 -1.69 -26.43 -2.81
C ASN A 132 -1.54 -25.54 -4.05
N ARG A 133 -0.99 -26.09 -5.13
CA ARG A 133 -0.69 -25.32 -6.37
C ARG A 133 -1.89 -24.58 -6.95
N ASN A 134 -3.07 -25.19 -6.96
CA ASN A 134 -4.28 -24.57 -7.52
C ASN A 134 -4.81 -23.47 -6.60
N GLU A 135 -4.75 -23.70 -5.29
CA GLU A 135 -5.11 -22.70 -4.27
C GLU A 135 -4.16 -21.50 -4.30
N THR A 136 -2.85 -21.73 -4.45
CA THR A 136 -1.86 -20.66 -4.61
C THR A 136 -2.11 -19.86 -5.88
N ALA A 137 -2.42 -20.52 -7.01
CA ALA A 137 -2.72 -19.82 -8.26
C ALA A 137 -3.96 -18.92 -8.12
N LEU A 138 -5.02 -19.42 -7.48
CA LEU A 138 -6.23 -18.65 -7.19
C LEU A 138 -5.94 -17.49 -6.22
N TYR A 139 -5.17 -17.73 -5.16
CA TYR A 139 -4.73 -16.68 -4.22
C TYR A 139 -4.02 -15.53 -4.95
N GLU A 140 -3.03 -15.86 -5.79
CA GLU A 140 -2.23 -14.87 -6.52
C GLU A 140 -3.08 -14.07 -7.50
N ARG A 141 -3.98 -14.76 -8.23
CA ARG A 141 -4.90 -14.08 -9.15
C ARG A 141 -5.80 -13.11 -8.42
N MET A 142 -6.39 -13.55 -7.30
CA MET A 142 -7.29 -12.72 -6.51
C MET A 142 -6.56 -11.54 -5.88
N LEU A 143 -5.30 -11.71 -5.47
CA LEU A 143 -4.48 -10.63 -4.93
C LEU A 143 -4.19 -9.56 -6.00
N GLU A 144 -3.95 -9.96 -7.25
CA GLU A 144 -3.81 -9.04 -8.38
C GLU A 144 -5.11 -8.25 -8.62
N GLU A 145 -6.26 -8.92 -8.58
CA GLU A 145 -7.56 -8.27 -8.80
C GLU A 145 -7.96 -7.32 -7.68
N VAL A 146 -7.66 -7.67 -6.42
CA VAL A 146 -7.82 -6.73 -5.30
C VAL A 146 -6.91 -5.51 -5.49
N SER A 147 -5.66 -5.72 -5.89
CA SER A 147 -4.69 -4.63 -6.12
C SER A 147 -5.19 -3.69 -7.22
N ARG A 148 -5.70 -4.25 -8.32
CA ARG A 148 -6.33 -3.51 -9.42
C ARG A 148 -7.52 -2.71 -8.94
N GLY A 149 -8.42 -3.35 -8.18
CA GLY A 149 -9.60 -2.71 -7.59
C GLY A 149 -9.23 -1.53 -6.69
N ILE A 150 -8.26 -1.71 -5.79
CA ILE A 150 -7.78 -0.64 -4.89
C ILE A 150 -7.26 0.56 -5.69
N ILE A 151 -6.42 0.32 -6.70
CA ILE A 151 -5.85 1.40 -7.52
C ILE A 151 -6.93 2.13 -8.32
N GLU A 152 -7.90 1.41 -8.88
CA GLU A 152 -9.00 2.00 -9.64
C GLU A 152 -9.87 2.93 -8.78
N VAL A 153 -10.09 2.57 -7.51
CA VAL A 153 -10.97 3.32 -6.60
C VAL A 153 -10.24 4.36 -5.76
N ALA A 154 -8.92 4.25 -5.58
CA ALA A 154 -8.14 5.14 -4.73
C ALA A 154 -8.35 6.64 -5.07
N PRO A 155 -8.34 7.06 -6.36
CA PRO A 155 -8.61 8.45 -6.73
C PRO A 155 -10.02 8.95 -6.37
N GLN A 156 -10.97 8.05 -6.15
CA GLN A 156 -12.36 8.38 -5.83
C GLN A 156 -12.57 8.62 -4.33
N LEU A 157 -11.58 8.28 -3.50
CA LEU A 157 -11.67 8.44 -2.06
C LEU A 157 -11.43 9.89 -1.67
N LYS A 158 -12.30 10.39 -0.79
CA LYS A 158 -12.17 11.73 -0.22
C LYS A 158 -10.78 11.87 0.42
N ASP A 159 -10.17 13.03 0.20
CA ASP A 159 -8.84 13.40 0.68
C ASP A 159 -7.67 12.63 0.05
N PHE A 160 -7.90 11.66 -0.86
CA PHE A 160 -6.83 11.00 -1.61
C PHE A 160 -6.03 12.01 -2.44
N THR A 161 -6.71 12.86 -3.20
CA THR A 161 -6.06 13.91 -4.01
C THR A 161 -5.28 14.89 -3.16
N LEU A 162 -5.79 15.24 -1.97
CA LEU A 162 -5.10 16.14 -1.05
C LEU A 162 -3.83 15.48 -0.47
N ALA A 163 -3.93 14.23 -0.04
CA ALA A 163 -2.80 13.45 0.44
C ALA A 163 -1.75 13.25 -0.68
N ALA A 164 -2.18 12.88 -1.89
CA ALA A 164 -1.31 12.71 -3.04
C ALA A 164 -0.61 14.00 -3.45
N THR A 165 -1.31 15.14 -3.39
CA THR A 165 -0.72 16.46 -3.67
C THR A 165 0.31 16.83 -2.61
N THR A 166 0.01 16.60 -1.32
CA THR A 166 0.93 16.86 -0.21
C THR A 166 2.20 16.02 -0.34
N GLU A 167 2.05 14.73 -0.66
CA GLU A 167 3.16 13.81 -0.86
C GLU A 167 4.02 14.19 -2.07
N SER A 168 3.38 14.60 -3.16
CA SER A 168 4.07 15.12 -4.36
C SER A 168 4.89 16.38 -4.04
N LEU A 169 4.32 17.32 -3.27
CA LEU A 169 5.02 18.52 -2.83
C LEU A 169 6.24 18.17 -1.95
N GLN A 170 6.10 17.25 -1.01
CA GLN A 170 7.21 16.77 -0.18
C GLN A 170 8.33 16.10 -0.99
N ARG A 171 8.00 15.34 -2.05
CA ARG A 171 9.02 14.81 -2.96
C ARG A 171 9.74 15.91 -3.72
N LEU A 172 9.02 16.91 -4.20
CA LEU A 172 9.60 18.04 -4.91
C LEU A 172 10.56 18.84 -4.00
N GLU A 173 10.16 19.08 -2.74
CA GLU A 173 11.03 19.72 -1.74
C GLU A 173 12.32 18.94 -1.52
N LYS A 174 12.24 17.61 -1.37
CA LYS A 174 13.44 16.75 -1.24
C LYS A 174 14.34 16.82 -2.46
N ILE A 175 13.77 16.85 -3.68
CA ILE A 175 14.55 16.97 -4.91
C ILE A 175 15.29 18.32 -4.96
N ILE A 176 14.63 19.40 -4.55
CA ILE A 176 15.25 20.73 -4.47
C ILE A 176 16.42 20.72 -3.46
N GLU A 177 16.22 20.14 -2.28
CA GLU A 177 17.24 20.04 -1.24
C GLU A 177 18.47 19.22 -1.70
N TYR A 178 18.24 18.08 -2.38
CA TYR A 178 19.34 17.30 -2.97
C TYR A 178 20.10 18.07 -4.06
N SER A 179 19.38 18.83 -4.89
CA SER A 179 20.01 19.64 -5.94
C SER A 179 20.89 20.75 -5.35
N GLN A 180 20.39 21.45 -4.33
CA GLN A 180 21.17 22.48 -3.62
C GLN A 180 22.41 21.91 -2.95
N THR A 181 22.26 20.79 -2.25
CA THR A 181 23.38 20.10 -1.59
C THR A 181 24.46 19.68 -2.59
N SER A 182 24.05 19.15 -3.74
CA SER A 182 24.97 18.76 -4.82
C SER A 182 25.69 19.96 -5.43
N GLN A 183 25.00 21.09 -5.62
CA GLN A 183 25.63 22.33 -6.08
C GLN A 183 26.65 22.86 -5.07
N GLU A 184 26.32 22.87 -3.78
CA GLU A 184 27.25 23.31 -2.74
C GLU A 184 28.51 22.43 -2.69
N GLN A 185 28.36 21.11 -2.82
CA GLN A 185 29.50 20.19 -2.89
C GLN A 185 30.38 20.48 -4.10
N SER A 186 29.77 20.66 -5.29
CA SER A 186 30.52 21.00 -6.50
C SER A 186 31.25 22.34 -6.40
N GLN A 187 30.64 23.34 -5.77
CA GLN A 187 31.29 24.64 -5.52
C GLN A 187 32.45 24.54 -4.53
N ARG A 188 32.26 23.81 -3.43
CA ARG A 188 33.33 23.57 -2.43
C ARG A 188 34.51 22.82 -3.03
N GLU A 189 34.24 21.82 -3.86
CA GLU A 189 35.28 21.06 -4.55
C GLU A 189 36.07 21.95 -5.52
N LYS A 190 35.39 22.77 -6.34
CA LYS A 190 36.05 23.77 -7.20
C LYS A 190 36.93 24.75 -6.40
N LEU A 191 36.41 25.29 -5.29
CA LEU A 191 37.16 26.20 -4.40
C LEU A 191 38.40 25.52 -3.79
N SER A 192 38.29 24.24 -3.42
CA SER A 192 39.42 23.46 -2.88
C SER A 192 40.50 23.20 -3.93
N LEU A 193 40.10 22.94 -5.19
CA LEU A 193 41.03 22.74 -6.31
C LEU A 193 41.78 24.03 -6.64
N ILE A 194 41.08 25.17 -6.70
CA ILE A 194 41.70 26.49 -6.93
C ILE A 194 42.73 26.77 -5.84
N LYS A 195 42.36 26.59 -4.57
CA LYS A 195 43.27 26.82 -3.43
C LYS A 195 44.49 25.89 -3.47
N ASN A 196 44.32 24.63 -3.84
CA ASN A 196 45.43 23.68 -3.97
C ASN A 196 46.39 24.06 -5.12
N ILE A 197 45.86 24.56 -6.25
CA ILE A 197 46.69 25.04 -7.38
C ILE A 197 47.51 26.28 -6.98
N GLU A 198 46.90 27.22 -6.25
CA GLU A 198 47.57 28.42 -5.74
C GLU A 198 48.68 28.08 -4.73
N MET A 199 48.42 27.15 -3.80
CA MET A 199 49.42 26.69 -2.82
C MET A 199 50.57 25.92 -3.48
N SER A 200 50.31 25.15 -4.53
CA SER A 200 51.34 24.42 -5.29
C SER A 200 52.23 25.35 -6.10
N SER A 201 51.66 26.41 -6.69
CA SER A 201 52.42 27.42 -7.43
C SER A 201 53.29 28.28 -6.50
N SER A 202 52.78 28.67 -5.33
CA SER A 202 53.53 29.48 -4.37
C SER A 202 54.65 28.71 -3.64
N ALA A 203 54.55 27.39 -3.53
CA ALA A 203 55.65 26.52 -3.07
C ALA A 203 56.81 26.44 -4.08
N ASN A 204 56.52 26.50 -5.39
CA ASN A 204 57.54 26.42 -6.45
C ASN A 204 58.36 27.71 -6.64
N TYR A 205 57.92 28.84 -6.07
CA TYR A 205 58.64 30.12 -6.11
C TYR A 205 59.57 30.36 -4.90
N ARG A 206 59.72 29.37 -3.99
CA ARG A 206 60.63 29.42 -2.83
C ARG A 206 61.88 28.56 -2.97
N SER A 207 62.47 28.50 -4.16
CA SER A 207 63.88 28.14 -4.30
C SER A 207 64.60 29.09 -5.23
N PRO A 208 65.29 30.08 -4.66
CA PRO A 208 66.56 30.50 -5.20
C PRO A 208 67.68 30.29 -4.18
N ILE A 209 68.70 29.56 -4.66
CA ILE A 209 70.10 29.52 -4.21
C ILE A 209 70.41 28.56 -3.06
#